data_AF-A0A6L3ZFT0-F1
#
_entry.id   AF-A0A6L3ZFT0-F1
#
_cell.length_a   1.000
_cell.length_b   1.000
_cell.length_c   1.000
_cell.angle_alpha   90.00
_cell.angle_beta   90.00
_cell.angle_gamma   90.00
#
_symmetry.space_group_name_H-M   'P 1'
#
loop_
_entity.id
_entity.type
_entity.pdbx_description
1 polymer ?
#
loop_
_entity_poly.entity_id
_entity_poly.type
_entity_poly.pdbx_seq_one_letter_code
_entity_poly.pdbx_strand_id
1 'polypeptide(L)'
;MKKYFSFLLIATLGVACSSNDSETPSSDKAESMAVAFLENPSVVLNTEGNPIDELKLDASENADKVIKLTGENAEEVFSQAKEYSSCLVVTENHTAVRIVDFDDCAQSGSWGVCMPLAEGYIRKEGTMKPQGDYLNNIIGRPDDQERTVYLFH
;
A
#
# COMPACT_ATOMS: atom_id res chain seq x y z
N MET A 1 48.37 -24.45 -56.65
CA MET A 1 48.26 -23.58 -57.84
C MET A 1 47.83 -22.19 -57.36
N LYS A 2 48.60 -21.15 -57.69
CA LYS A 2 48.22 -19.74 -57.53
C LYS A 2 47.19 -19.36 -58.60
N LYS A 3 46.22 -18.49 -58.27
CA LYS A 3 45.59 -17.44 -59.12
C LYS A 3 44.46 -16.75 -58.33
N TYR A 4 44.67 -15.53 -57.83
CA TYR A 4 44.21 -14.22 -58.34
C TYR A 4 42.68 -14.06 -58.33
N PHE A 5 42.13 -13.20 -57.45
CA PHE A 5 41.93 -11.74 -57.60
C PHE A 5 40.57 -11.45 -58.24
N SER A 6 39.62 -10.92 -57.47
CA SER A 6 38.83 -9.77 -57.93
C SER A 6 38.10 -9.11 -56.78
N PHE A 7 38.49 -7.86 -56.54
CA PHE A 7 37.74 -6.84 -55.82
C PHE A 7 36.44 -6.55 -56.59
N LEU A 8 35.30 -6.45 -55.90
CA LEU A 8 34.27 -5.51 -56.32
C LEU A 8 33.82 -4.69 -55.12
N LEU A 9 34.20 -3.43 -55.20
CA LEU A 9 33.82 -2.29 -54.39
C LEU A 9 32.37 -1.93 -54.74
N ILE A 10 31.46 -1.91 -53.77
CA ILE A 10 30.24 -1.09 -53.87
C ILE A 10 30.20 -0.21 -52.62
N ALA A 11 30.36 1.08 -52.89
CA ALA A 11 30.34 2.15 -51.92
C ALA A 11 28.95 2.78 -51.85
N THR A 12 28.59 3.17 -50.62
CA THR A 12 27.65 4.22 -50.19
C THR A 12 26.15 4.05 -50.47
N LEU A 13 25.34 4.17 -49.40
CA LEU A 13 24.64 5.42 -49.05
C LEU A 13 24.00 5.28 -47.66
N GLY A 14 24.13 6.33 -46.85
CA GLY A 14 23.78 6.33 -45.43
C GLY A 14 22.29 6.49 -45.14
N VAL A 15 21.91 6.08 -43.93
CA VAL A 15 20.79 6.66 -43.17
C VAL A 15 21.27 6.89 -41.74
N ALA A 16 20.81 8.01 -41.21
CA ALA A 16 21.23 8.71 -40.02
C ALA A 16 21.14 7.93 -38.71
N CYS A 17 21.83 8.47 -37.71
CA CYS A 17 21.69 8.18 -36.30
C CYS A 17 20.22 8.12 -35.86
N SER A 18 19.89 7.12 -35.06
CA SER A 18 19.22 7.38 -33.79
C SER A 18 19.73 6.35 -32.80
N SER A 19 20.32 6.83 -31.71
CA SER A 19 20.39 6.07 -30.47
C SER A 19 18.98 5.61 -30.16
N ASN A 20 18.70 4.33 -30.36
CA ASN A 20 17.56 3.72 -29.72
C ASN A 20 17.96 3.64 -28.25
N ASP A 21 17.60 4.69 -27.51
CA ASP A 21 17.16 4.53 -26.15
C ASP A 21 16.26 3.31 -26.15
N SER A 22 16.76 2.22 -25.58
CA SER A 22 15.91 1.15 -25.14
C SER A 22 15.01 1.77 -24.08
N GLU A 23 13.87 2.28 -24.52
CA GLU A 23 12.68 2.38 -23.69
C GLU A 23 12.50 0.98 -23.11
N THR A 24 12.99 0.82 -21.88
CA THR A 24 12.52 -0.21 -20.98
C THR A 24 11.01 -0.19 -21.11
N PRO A 25 10.36 -1.29 -21.53
CA PRO A 25 8.90 -1.35 -21.50
C PRO A 25 8.54 -1.01 -20.07
N SER A 26 7.74 0.04 -19.92
CA SER A 26 7.13 0.42 -18.65
C SER A 26 6.74 -0.86 -17.93
N SER A 27 7.43 -1.13 -16.83
CA SER A 27 6.99 -2.05 -15.80
C SER A 27 5.50 -1.78 -15.61
N ASP A 28 4.64 -2.68 -16.09
CA ASP A 28 3.26 -2.75 -15.64
C ASP A 28 3.37 -2.91 -14.11
N LYS A 29 3.30 -1.78 -13.40
CA LYS A 29 3.39 -1.75 -11.94
C LYS A 29 2.23 -2.63 -11.50
N ALA A 30 2.54 -3.80 -10.93
CA ALA A 30 1.53 -4.66 -10.33
C ALA A 30 0.64 -3.75 -9.47
N GLU A 31 -0.67 -3.83 -9.69
CA GLU A 31 -1.64 -2.97 -9.03
C GLU A 31 -1.48 -3.14 -7.52
N SER A 32 -1.19 -2.05 -6.81
CA SER A 32 -0.90 -2.09 -5.36
C SER A 32 -2.12 -2.59 -4.62
N MET A 33 -1.96 -3.68 -3.86
CA MET A 33 -3.02 -4.24 -3.03
C MET A 33 -3.47 -3.23 -1.96
N ALA A 34 -2.56 -2.42 -1.42
CA ALA A 34 -2.85 -1.38 -0.47
C ALA A 34 -3.72 -0.27 -1.05
N VAL A 35 -3.41 0.21 -2.26
CA VAL A 35 -4.23 1.19 -2.98
C VAL A 35 -5.61 0.59 -3.28
N ALA A 36 -5.67 -0.64 -3.80
CA ALA A 36 -6.93 -1.31 -4.08
C ALA A 36 -7.78 -1.53 -2.81
N PHE A 37 -7.15 -1.82 -1.67
CA PHE A 37 -7.81 -1.93 -0.37
C PHE A 37 -8.37 -0.59 0.12
N LEU A 38 -7.60 0.48 -0.04
CA LEU A 38 -8.02 1.84 0.32
C LEU A 38 -9.21 2.30 -0.50
N GLU A 39 -9.38 1.83 -1.74
CA GLU A 39 -10.57 2.08 -2.55
C GLU A 39 -11.74 1.15 -2.18
N ASN A 40 -11.46 -0.15 -2.03
CA ASN A 40 -12.44 -1.17 -1.70
C ASN A 40 -11.83 -2.25 -0.78
N PRO A 41 -12.14 -2.24 0.52
CA PRO A 41 -11.55 -3.21 1.46
C PRO A 41 -11.83 -4.68 1.12
N SER A 42 -12.85 -4.97 0.31
CA SER A 42 -13.24 -6.34 -0.06
C SER A 42 -12.21 -7.08 -0.91
N VAL A 43 -11.18 -6.40 -1.41
CA VAL A 43 -10.10 -7.02 -2.21
C VAL A 43 -9.42 -8.17 -1.47
N VAL A 44 -9.36 -8.12 -0.13
CA VAL A 44 -8.78 -9.18 0.72
C VAL A 44 -9.54 -10.50 0.69
N LEU A 45 -10.76 -10.52 0.15
CA LEU A 45 -11.57 -11.75 0.08
C LEU A 45 -11.11 -12.71 -1.03
N ASN A 46 -10.33 -12.22 -1.99
CA ASN A 46 -9.92 -12.97 -3.18
C ASN A 46 -8.46 -13.42 -3.13
N THR A 47 -7.80 -13.29 -1.98
CA THR A 47 -6.38 -13.62 -1.78
C THR A 47 -6.25 -14.95 -1.05
N GLU A 48 -5.41 -15.84 -1.57
CA GLU A 48 -5.05 -17.08 -0.88
C GLU A 48 -4.11 -16.80 0.31
N GLY A 49 -4.11 -17.66 1.33
CA GLY A 49 -3.19 -17.48 2.47
C GLY A 49 -3.64 -16.39 3.46
N ASN A 50 -2.73 -15.48 3.84
CA ASN A 50 -3.05 -14.37 4.75
C ASN A 50 -3.03 -13.03 3.99
N PRO A 51 -4.19 -12.55 3.50
CA PRO A 51 -4.28 -11.27 2.81
C PRO A 51 -3.74 -10.08 3.59
N ILE A 52 -3.78 -10.13 4.93
CA ILE A 52 -3.31 -9.01 5.76
C ILE A 52 -1.78 -8.94 5.77
N ASP A 53 -1.07 -10.08 5.69
CA ASP A 53 0.39 -10.07 5.58
C ASP A 53 0.84 -9.50 4.22
N GLU A 54 0.17 -9.88 3.14
CA GLU A 54 0.43 -9.35 1.79
C GLU A 54 0.12 -7.85 1.71
N LEU A 55 -1.03 -7.43 2.24
CA LEU A 55 -1.40 -6.02 2.32
C LEU A 55 -0.38 -5.21 3.13
N LYS A 56 0.09 -5.74 4.26
CA LYS A 56 1.08 -5.09 5.12
C LYS A 56 2.41 -4.91 4.39
N LEU A 57 2.84 -5.92 3.63
CA LEU A 57 4.06 -5.86 2.83
C LEU A 57 3.93 -4.79 1.74
N ASP A 58 2.87 -4.86 0.92
CA ASP A 58 2.62 -3.91 -0.16
C ASP A 58 2.48 -2.46 0.35
N ALA A 59 1.78 -2.26 1.47
CA ALA A 59 1.66 -0.95 2.10
C ALA A 59 3.00 -0.41 2.62
N SER A 60 3.88 -1.28 3.12
CA SER A 60 5.21 -0.86 3.59
C SER A 60 6.13 -0.42 2.45
N GLU A 61 5.91 -0.94 1.24
CA GLU A 61 6.66 -0.59 0.04
C GLU A 61 6.09 0.64 -0.69
N ASN A 62 4.77 0.86 -0.62
CA ASN A 62 4.09 1.87 -1.42
C ASN A 62 3.56 3.08 -0.65
N ALA A 63 3.50 3.06 0.68
CA ALA A 63 3.05 4.21 1.47
C ALA A 63 4.07 5.35 1.45
N ASP A 64 3.59 6.58 1.40
CA ASP A 64 4.42 7.78 1.56
C ASP A 64 4.98 7.88 2.98
N LYS A 65 4.22 7.37 3.96
CA LYS A 65 4.64 7.35 5.36
C LYS A 65 4.13 6.12 6.10
N VAL A 66 5.00 5.56 6.93
CA VAL A 66 4.71 4.44 7.82
C VAL A 66 4.99 4.84 9.26
N ILE A 67 4.02 4.67 10.15
CA ILE A 67 4.10 5.09 11.55
C ILE A 67 3.58 3.99 12.46
N LYS A 68 4.33 3.65 13.52
CA LYS A 68 3.80 2.80 14.59
C LYS A 68 2.85 3.62 15.46
N LEU A 69 1.61 3.18 15.59
CA LEU A 69 0.58 3.80 16.43
C LEU A 69 0.70 3.30 17.87
N THR A 70 0.76 4.23 18.80
CA THR A 70 0.77 4.00 20.25
C THR A 70 -0.26 4.91 20.92
N GLY A 71 -0.62 4.61 22.18
CA GLY A 71 -1.50 5.51 22.93
C GLY A 71 -0.89 6.89 23.15
N GLU A 72 0.44 7.02 23.14
CA GLU A 72 1.15 8.28 23.37
C GLU A 72 1.16 9.19 22.14
N ASN A 73 1.11 8.62 20.93
CA ASN A 73 1.25 9.37 19.68
C ASN A 73 -0.03 9.45 18.84
N ALA A 74 -1.13 8.83 19.28
CA ALA A 74 -2.35 8.73 18.47
C ALA A 74 -2.89 10.09 18.01
N GLU A 75 -2.83 11.12 18.87
CA GLU A 75 -3.31 12.46 18.54
C GLU A 75 -2.50 13.08 17.39
N GLU A 76 -1.17 13.03 17.50
CA GLU A 76 -0.26 13.54 16.47
C GLU A 76 -0.40 12.75 15.18
N VAL A 77 -0.47 11.41 15.26
CA VAL A 77 -0.61 10.53 14.10
C VAL A 77 -1.89 10.85 13.33
N PHE A 78 -3.03 10.99 14.00
CA PHE A 78 -4.29 11.30 13.31
C PHE A 78 -4.37 12.76 12.83
N SER A 79 -3.76 13.71 13.56
CA SER A 79 -3.62 15.08 13.08
C SER A 79 -2.84 15.11 11.76
N GLN A 80 -1.72 14.39 11.68
CA GLN A 80 -0.93 14.26 10.46
C GLN A 80 -1.65 13.48 9.36
N ALA A 81 -2.37 12.42 9.70
CA ALA A 81 -3.07 11.60 8.72
C ALA A 81 -4.15 12.37 7.94
N LYS A 82 -4.71 13.45 8.51
CA LYS A 82 -5.63 14.38 7.83
C LYS A 82 -5.00 15.12 6.65
N GLU A 83 -3.66 15.18 6.58
CA GLU A 83 -2.94 15.83 5.47
C GLU A 83 -2.76 14.91 4.25
N TYR A 84 -3.20 13.65 4.36
CA TYR A 84 -3.07 12.61 3.33
C TYR A 84 -4.44 12.26 2.74
N SER A 85 -4.44 11.74 1.51
CA SER A 85 -5.65 11.34 0.79
C SER A 85 -6.28 10.08 1.37
N SER A 86 -5.47 9.20 1.97
CA SER A 86 -5.91 7.92 2.49
C SER A 86 -5.02 7.43 3.63
N CYS A 87 -5.64 6.70 4.56
CA CYS A 87 -5.00 6.16 5.75
C CYS A 87 -5.43 4.71 5.97
N LEU A 88 -4.46 3.80 5.95
CA LEU A 88 -4.62 2.38 6.25
C LEU A 88 -4.02 2.09 7.64
N VAL A 89 -4.78 1.44 8.50
CA VAL A 89 -4.34 0.99 9.82
C VAL A 89 -4.36 -0.54 9.84
N VAL A 90 -3.21 -1.15 10.13
CA VAL A 90 -3.06 -2.60 10.29
C VAL A 90 -2.72 -2.93 11.73
N THR A 91 -3.43 -3.89 12.33
CA THR A 91 -3.07 -4.48 13.62
C THR A 91 -2.51 -5.88 13.39
N GLU A 92 -1.24 -6.05 13.75
CA GLU A 92 -0.44 -7.25 13.55
C GLU A 92 -0.60 -7.81 12.12
N ASN A 93 -1.17 -9.01 12.01
CA ASN A 93 -1.48 -9.67 10.74
C ASN A 93 -2.94 -10.15 10.66
N HIS A 94 -3.82 -9.54 11.46
CA HIS A 94 -5.19 -10.01 11.61
C HIS A 94 -6.24 -8.92 11.41
N THR A 95 -5.89 -7.64 11.42
CA THR A 95 -6.84 -6.54 11.18
C THR A 95 -6.25 -5.57 10.18
N ALA A 96 -7.04 -5.17 9.19
CA ALA A 96 -6.75 -4.02 8.35
C ALA A 96 -8.01 -3.18 8.15
N VAL A 97 -7.88 -1.87 8.29
CA VAL A 97 -8.97 -0.92 8.07
C VAL A 97 -8.48 0.33 7.37
N ARG A 98 -9.32 0.92 6.53
CA ARG A 98 -9.14 2.30 6.06
C ARG A 98 -9.91 3.25 6.96
N ILE A 99 -9.41 4.47 7.10
CA ILE A 99 -10.19 5.56 7.69
C ILE A 99 -11.21 6.04 6.66
N VAL A 100 -12.48 6.10 7.07
CA VAL A 100 -13.59 6.56 6.22
C VAL A 100 -13.76 8.07 6.36
N ASP A 101 -13.74 8.55 7.60
CA ASP A 101 -13.93 9.96 7.92
C ASP A 101 -13.20 10.27 9.24
N PHE A 102 -12.33 11.30 9.23
CA PHE A 102 -11.64 11.72 10.44
C PHE A 102 -12.45 12.69 11.31
N ASP A 103 -13.49 13.30 10.78
CA ASP A 103 -14.36 14.24 11.48
C ASP A 103 -15.58 13.53 12.10
N ASP A 104 -16.00 12.40 11.53
CA ASP A 104 -16.88 11.44 12.21
C ASP A 104 -16.04 10.54 13.14
N CYS A 105 -15.93 10.94 14.41
CA CYS A 105 -15.08 10.27 15.37
C CYS A 105 -15.73 10.15 16.76
N ALA A 106 -15.31 9.13 17.52
CA ALA A 106 -15.75 8.93 18.91
C ALA A 106 -14.59 9.09 19.89
N GLN A 107 -14.83 9.85 20.96
CA GLN A 107 -13.82 10.04 22.00
C GLN A 107 -13.52 8.72 22.73
N SER A 108 -12.26 8.30 22.72
CA SER A 108 -11.84 7.07 23.40
C SER A 108 -11.09 7.37 24.69
N GLY A 109 -11.62 6.92 25.82
CA GLY A 109 -10.93 7.05 27.11
C GLY A 109 -9.64 6.24 27.20
N SER A 110 -9.51 5.14 26.44
CA SER A 110 -8.29 4.32 26.45
C SER A 110 -7.20 4.86 25.55
N TRP A 111 -7.57 5.48 24.42
CA TRP A 111 -6.60 6.10 23.50
C TRP A 111 -6.33 7.57 23.83
N GLY A 112 -7.18 8.22 24.61
CA GLY A 112 -7.05 9.64 24.98
C GLY A 112 -7.39 10.62 23.87
N VAL A 113 -7.87 10.13 22.71
CA VAL A 113 -8.10 10.91 21.49
C VAL A 113 -9.43 10.55 20.84
N CYS A 114 -9.86 11.38 19.89
CA CYS A 114 -11.01 11.07 19.05
C CYS A 114 -10.61 10.04 18.00
N MET A 115 -11.28 8.89 18.01
CA MET A 115 -10.96 7.75 17.16
C MET A 115 -11.88 7.78 15.93
N PRO A 116 -11.34 7.90 14.72
CA PRO A 116 -12.12 8.14 13.52
C PRO A 116 -12.95 6.92 13.10
N LEU A 117 -14.00 7.15 12.30
CA LEU A 117 -14.76 6.10 11.65
C LEU A 117 -13.87 5.33 10.68
N ALA A 118 -13.87 4.01 10.80
CA ALA A 118 -13.03 3.13 9.98
C ALA A 118 -13.81 1.89 9.54
N GLU A 119 -13.38 1.31 8.43
CA GLU A 119 -13.94 0.06 7.93
C GLU A 119 -12.87 -0.82 7.29
N GLY A 120 -13.12 -2.12 7.25
CA GLY A 120 -12.22 -3.09 6.66
C GLY A 120 -12.54 -4.50 7.12
N TYR A 121 -11.49 -5.27 7.44
CA TYR A 121 -11.64 -6.69 7.74
C TYR A 121 -10.77 -7.14 8.90
N ILE A 122 -11.30 -8.11 9.66
CA ILE A 122 -10.55 -8.88 10.66
C ILE A 122 -10.52 -10.35 10.24
N ARG A 123 -9.34 -10.95 10.24
CA ARG A 123 -9.11 -12.38 10.07
C ARG A 123 -9.42 -13.10 11.40
N LYS A 124 -10.54 -13.81 11.45
CA LYS A 124 -10.94 -14.67 12.58
C LYS A 124 -11.04 -16.11 12.11
N GLU A 125 -10.28 -17.01 12.75
CA GLU A 125 -10.27 -18.44 12.42
C GLU A 125 -10.01 -18.69 10.92
N GLY A 126 -9.07 -17.93 10.33
CA GLY A 126 -8.72 -18.02 8.91
C GLY A 126 -9.73 -17.40 7.94
N THR A 127 -10.85 -16.86 8.43
CA THR A 127 -11.86 -16.19 7.59
C THR A 127 -11.83 -14.68 7.77
N MET A 128 -11.89 -13.94 6.67
CA MET A 128 -12.04 -12.49 6.69
C MET A 128 -13.47 -12.10 7.05
N LYS A 129 -13.64 -11.30 8.11
CA LYS A 129 -14.93 -10.78 8.56
C LYS A 129 -14.96 -9.26 8.39
N PRO A 130 -15.96 -8.70 7.69
CA PRO A 130 -16.06 -7.25 7.55
C PRO A 130 -16.25 -6.61 8.91
N GLN A 131 -15.67 -5.43 9.09
CA GLN A 131 -15.82 -4.57 10.27
C GLN A 131 -16.03 -3.13 9.82
N GLY A 132 -16.85 -2.39 10.56
CA GLY A 132 -17.07 -0.97 10.37
C GLY A 132 -17.57 -0.38 11.69
N ASP A 133 -16.79 0.52 12.28
CA ASP A 133 -17.04 1.16 13.57
C ASP A 133 -15.99 2.26 13.79
N TYR A 134 -16.04 2.99 14.90
CA TYR A 134 -14.94 3.82 15.34
C TYR A 134 -13.70 2.98 15.59
N LEU A 135 -12.54 3.49 15.16
CA LEU A 135 -11.31 2.74 15.05
C LEU A 135 -10.93 1.98 16.33
N ASN A 136 -11.12 2.55 17.53
CA ASN A 136 -10.82 1.87 18.79
C ASN A 136 -11.67 0.62 19.07
N ASN A 137 -12.88 0.54 18.52
CA ASN A 137 -13.71 -0.65 18.65
C ASN A 137 -13.18 -1.80 17.77
N ILE A 138 -12.38 -1.48 16.74
CA ILE A 138 -11.80 -2.45 15.81
C ILE A 138 -10.37 -2.85 16.23
N ILE A 139 -9.52 -1.87 16.57
CA ILE A 139 -8.09 -2.12 16.90
C ILE A 139 -7.83 -2.34 18.40
N GLY A 140 -8.88 -2.30 19.23
CA GLY A 140 -8.80 -2.53 20.66
C GLY A 140 -8.26 -1.33 21.44
N ARG A 141 -7.63 -1.59 22.59
CA ARG A 141 -7.02 -0.58 23.46
C ARG A 141 -5.52 -0.51 23.20
N PRO A 142 -4.82 0.59 23.56
CA PRO A 142 -3.36 0.61 23.53
C PRO A 142 -2.82 -0.52 24.43
N ASP A 143 -2.00 -1.38 23.83
CA ASP A 143 -1.33 -2.51 24.47
C ASP A 143 -0.08 -2.88 23.66
N ASP A 144 0.50 -4.05 23.90
CA ASP A 144 1.73 -4.51 23.25
C ASP A 144 1.53 -4.97 21.79
N GLN A 145 0.28 -5.03 21.28
CA GLN A 145 0.06 -5.37 19.87
C GLN A 145 0.60 -4.28 18.94
N GLU A 146 1.25 -4.72 17.87
CA GLU A 146 1.74 -3.82 16.83
C GLU A 146 0.57 -3.25 16.02
N ARG A 147 0.44 -1.93 16.02
CA ARG A 147 -0.50 -1.19 15.18
C ARG A 147 0.30 -0.25 14.30
N THR A 148 0.13 -0.36 13.00
CA THR A 148 0.89 0.41 12.01
C THR A 148 -0.05 1.19 11.12
N VAL A 149 0.25 2.47 10.97
CA VAL A 149 -0.47 3.42 10.13
C VAL A 149 0.36 3.64 8.86
N TYR A 150 -0.31 3.51 7.72
CA TYR A 150 0.23 3.72 6.39
C TYR A 150 -0.54 4.86 5.73
N LEU A 151 0.16 5.91 5.31
CA LEU A 151 -0.42 7.12 4.73
C LEU A 151 -0.07 7.23 3.25
N PHE A 152 -1.05 7.64 2.45
CA PHE A 152 -0.97 7.68 0.98
C PHE A 152 -1.51 9.01 0.43
N HIS A 153 -0.81 9.61 -0.54
CA HIS A 153 -1.24 10.76 -1.33
C HIS A 153 -2.05 10.40 -2.56
#